data_AF-A0A2V5WQN5-F1
#
_entry.id   AF-A0A2V5WQN5-F1
#
_cell.length_a   1.000
_cell.length_b   1.000
_cell.length_c   1.000
_cell.angle_alpha   90.00
_cell.angle_beta   90.00
_cell.angle_gamma   90.00
#
_symmetry.space_group_name_H-M   'P 1'
#
loop_
_entity.id
_entity.type
_entity.pdbx_description
1 polymer ?
#
loop_
_entity_poly.entity_id
_entity_poly.type
_entity_poly.pdbx_seq_one_letter_code
_entity_poly.pdbx_strand_id
1 'polypeptide(L)'
;YNVIGNLRGWRADLLGAIYKTMKSAFPQVYLFPAKESQNVVIIGTRSAEKFSYVTIQERSVVLIQSTRVTLPNFRERAYSFRIEPPPNWQGCPLLTDDFAPMEGLLRTGSQ
;
A
#
# COMPACT_ATOMS: atom_id res chain seq x y z
N TYR A 1 -6.75 -1.28 -3.01
CA TYR A 1 -7.36 -1.86 -1.79
C TYR A 1 -7.12 -0.95 -0.60
N ASN A 2 -8.07 -0.87 0.34
CA ASN A 2 -7.88 -0.18 1.63
C ASN A 2 -7.57 -1.22 2.69
N VAL A 3 -6.35 -1.21 3.24
CA VAL A 3 -5.90 -2.18 4.25
C VAL A 3 -5.81 -1.46 5.59
N ILE A 4 -6.42 -2.04 6.63
CA ILE A 4 -6.22 -1.60 8.01
C ILE A 4 -5.04 -2.39 8.58
N GLY A 5 -3.86 -1.78 8.67
CA GLY A 5 -2.62 -2.44 9.08
C GLY A 5 -1.50 -1.45 9.42
N ASN A 6 -0.66 -1.81 10.39
CA ASN A 6 0.42 -0.96 10.88
C ASN A 6 1.69 -1.16 10.02
N LEU A 7 2.48 -0.09 9.82
CA LEU A 7 3.77 -0.15 9.11
C LEU A 7 4.89 -0.79 9.96
N ARG A 8 4.65 -1.04 11.26
CA ARG A 8 5.56 -1.73 12.19
C ARG A 8 4.77 -2.66 13.14
N GLY A 9 5.35 -3.81 13.50
CA GLY A 9 4.79 -4.78 14.47
C GLY A 9 3.90 -5.88 13.85
N TRP A 10 3.14 -6.61 14.68
CA TRP A 10 2.38 -7.83 14.33
C TRP A 10 1.40 -7.74 13.14
N ARG A 11 0.98 -6.52 12.74
CA ARG A 11 0.14 -6.28 11.54
C ARG A 11 0.93 -5.93 10.28
N ALA A 12 2.25 -5.81 10.36
CA ALA A 12 3.13 -5.57 9.22
C ALA A 12 3.20 -6.80 8.30
N ASP A 13 3.09 -8.02 8.86
CA ASP A 13 3.15 -9.25 8.08
C ASP A 13 1.93 -9.41 7.16
N LEU A 14 0.75 -8.95 7.58
CA LEU A 14 -0.43 -8.91 6.72
C LEU A 14 -0.25 -7.91 5.58
N LEU A 15 0.25 -6.70 5.88
CA LEU A 15 0.54 -5.69 4.86
C LEU A 15 1.61 -6.20 3.87
N GLY A 16 2.62 -6.92 4.36
CA GLY A 16 3.65 -7.57 3.56
C GLY A 16 3.10 -8.66 2.64
N ALA A 17 2.22 -9.54 3.15
CA ALA A 17 1.57 -10.58 2.36
C ALA A 17 0.66 -9.99 1.26
N ILE A 18 -0.13 -8.96 1.58
CA ILE A 18 -0.97 -8.26 0.60
C ILE A 18 -0.08 -7.56 -0.45
N TYR A 19 0.97 -6.87 -0.03
CA TYR A 19 1.92 -6.25 -0.95
C TYR A 19 2.55 -7.29 -1.89
N LYS A 20 3.04 -8.41 -1.35
CA LYS A 20 3.63 -9.51 -2.12
C LYS A 20 2.67 -10.06 -3.17
N THR A 21 1.40 -10.24 -2.77
CA THR A 21 0.33 -10.73 -3.65
C THR A 21 -0.02 -9.73 -4.73
N MET A 22 -0.11 -8.45 -4.40
CA MET A 22 -0.30 -7.42 -5.44
C MET A 22 0.91 -7.33 -6.36
N LYS A 23 2.13 -7.49 -5.85
CA LYS A 23 3.36 -7.39 -6.63
C LYS A 23 3.54 -8.55 -7.62
N SER A 24 2.94 -9.72 -7.35
CA SER A 24 2.93 -10.82 -8.32
C SER A 24 2.02 -10.55 -9.52
N ALA A 25 0.97 -9.73 -9.35
CA ALA A 25 -0.01 -9.42 -10.39
C ALA A 25 0.22 -8.06 -11.09
N PHE A 26 0.87 -7.10 -10.42
CA PHE A 26 1.06 -5.74 -10.90
C PHE A 26 2.56 -5.37 -11.00
N PRO A 27 3.02 -4.84 -12.15
CA PRO A 27 4.41 -4.39 -12.32
C PRO A 27 4.87 -3.38 -11.27
N GLN A 28 4.02 -2.43 -10.87
CA GLN A 28 4.31 -1.48 -9.80
C GLN A 28 3.21 -1.50 -8.74
N VAL A 29 3.62 -1.44 -7.48
CA VAL A 29 2.72 -1.38 -6.32
C VAL A 29 3.20 -0.27 -5.40
N TYR A 30 2.29 0.63 -5.06
CA TYR A 30 2.54 1.83 -4.27
C TYR A 30 1.69 1.84 -3.01
N LEU A 31 2.21 2.45 -1.95
CA LEU A 31 1.53 2.57 -0.67
C LEU A 31 1.25 4.04 -0.35
N PHE A 32 0.08 4.30 0.23
CA PHE A 32 -0.34 5.60 0.71
C PHE A 32 -0.86 5.44 2.15
N PRO A 33 0.02 5.50 3.15
CA PRO A 33 -0.37 5.51 4.55
C PRO A 33 -1.20 6.76 4.88
N ALA A 34 -2.27 6.56 5.64
CA ALA A 34 -3.02 7.64 6.28
C ALA A 34 -2.22 8.21 7.45
N LYS A 35 -2.33 9.52 7.68
CA LYS A 35 -1.64 10.18 8.82
C LYS A 35 -2.35 9.97 10.14
N GLU A 36 -3.69 9.90 10.12
CA GLU A 36 -4.54 9.92 11.32
C GLU A 36 -5.02 8.52 11.74
N SER A 37 -4.65 7.48 10.99
CA SER A 37 -5.07 6.11 11.28
C SER A 37 -4.03 5.09 10.83
N GLN A 38 -4.27 3.84 11.20
CA GLN A 38 -3.48 2.68 10.76
C GLN A 38 -3.90 2.18 9.38
N ASN A 39 -4.48 3.03 8.53
CA ASN A 39 -4.91 2.63 7.19
C ASN A 39 -3.80 2.87 6.18
N VAL A 40 -3.58 1.88 5.31
CA VAL A 40 -2.68 1.98 4.17
C VAL A 40 -3.46 1.66 2.92
N VAL A 41 -3.53 2.63 2.00
CA VAL A 41 -4.09 2.40 0.68
C VAL A 41 -3.00 1.82 -0.22
N ILE A 42 -3.29 0.70 -0.86
CA ILE A 42 -2.36 -0.01 -1.76
C ILE A 42 -2.91 0.08 -3.18
N ILE A 43 -2.06 0.54 -4.10
CA ILE A 43 -2.39 0.75 -5.52
C ILE A 43 -1.42 -0.04 -6.38
N GLY A 44 -1.94 -0.96 -7.19
CA GLY A 44 -1.19 -1.65 -8.24
C GLY A 44 -1.46 -1.00 -9.59
N THR A 45 -0.42 -0.76 -10.39
CA THR A 45 -0.55 -0.19 -11.74
C THR A 45 -0.17 -1.22 -12.80
N ARG A 46 -0.91 -1.26 -13.91
CA ARG A 46 -0.58 -2.10 -15.08
C ARG A 46 0.62 -1.58 -15.86
N SER A 47 0.92 -0.28 -15.78
CA SER A 47 2.12 0.28 -16.38
C SER A 47 3.37 -0.22 -15.66
N ALA A 48 4.40 -0.55 -16.43
CA ALA A 48 5.73 -0.85 -15.91
C ALA A 48 6.51 0.41 -15.52
N GLU A 49 6.09 1.60 -15.97
CA GLU A 49 6.71 2.87 -15.62
C GLU A 49 6.63 3.12 -14.12
N LYS A 50 7.78 3.36 -13.50
CA LYS A 50 7.88 3.64 -12.07
C LYS A 50 7.76 5.14 -11.82
N PHE A 51 6.82 5.54 -10.97
CA PHE A 51 6.73 6.92 -10.52
C PHE A 51 7.73 7.19 -9.40
N SER A 52 8.45 8.30 -9.55
CA SER A 52 9.29 8.86 -8.49
C SER A 52 8.45 9.74 -7.56
N TYR A 53 9.00 10.05 -6.39
CA TYR A 53 8.43 11.04 -5.48
C TYR A 53 8.19 12.39 -6.17
N VAL A 54 9.18 12.87 -6.92
CA VAL A 54 9.11 14.14 -7.66
C VAL A 54 7.96 14.12 -8.66
N THR A 55 7.85 13.05 -9.46
CA THR A 55 6.79 12.89 -10.46
C THR A 55 5.39 12.92 -9.83
N ILE A 56 5.20 12.27 -8.67
CA ILE A 56 3.91 12.29 -7.97
C ILE A 56 3.61 13.70 -7.45
N GLN A 57 4.59 14.40 -6.89
CA GLN A 57 4.43 15.75 -6.39
C GLN A 57 4.03 16.71 -7.53
N GLU A 58 4.78 16.74 -8.62
CA GLU A 58 4.51 17.58 -9.79
C GLU A 58 3.12 17.32 -10.36
N ARG A 59 2.77 16.05 -10.61
CA ARG A 59 1.45 15.69 -11.14
C ARG A 59 0.32 16.05 -10.19
N SER A 60 0.54 15.93 -8.87
CA SER A 60 -0.48 16.31 -7.89
C SER A 60 -0.78 17.81 -7.93
N VAL A 61 0.24 18.66 -8.11
CA VAL A 61 0.08 20.11 -8.25
C VAL A 61 -0.76 20.44 -9.48
N VAL A 62 -0.45 19.82 -10.62
CA VAL A 62 -1.19 20.02 -11.87
C VAL A 62 -2.66 19.64 -11.70
N LEU A 63 -2.96 18.49 -11.08
CA LEU A 63 -4.33 18.02 -10.88
C LEU A 63 -5.17 18.93 -9.96
N ILE A 64 -4.53 19.52 -8.95
CA ILE A 64 -5.17 20.49 -8.04
C ILE A 64 -5.44 21.79 -8.78
N GLN A 65 -4.43 22.34 -9.48
CA GLN A 65 -4.54 23.60 -10.21
C GLN A 65 -5.56 23.53 -11.34
N SER A 66 -5.66 22.38 -12.02
CA SER A 66 -6.65 22.16 -13.07
C SER A 66 -8.05 21.80 -12.54
N THR A 67 -8.27 21.84 -11.22
CA THR A 67 -9.53 21.46 -10.54
C THR A 67 -10.05 20.07 -10.93
N ARG A 68 -9.16 19.17 -11.40
CA ARG A 68 -9.53 17.78 -11.72
C ARG A 68 -9.69 16.93 -10.47
N VAL A 69 -9.06 17.35 -9.37
CA VAL A 69 -9.21 16.73 -8.05
C VAL A 69 -9.57 17.82 -7.05
N THR A 70 -10.72 17.64 -6.40
CA THR A 70 -11.25 18.54 -5.36
C THR A 70 -11.22 17.92 -3.97
N LEU A 71 -10.59 16.75 -3.82
CA LEU A 71 -10.50 16.03 -2.55
C LEU A 71 -9.73 16.87 -1.51
N PRO A 72 -10.29 17.08 -0.31
CA PRO A 72 -9.57 17.74 0.77
C PRO A 72 -8.28 17.01 1.13
N ASN A 73 -7.24 17.79 1.40
CA ASN A 73 -5.90 17.31 1.76
C ASN A 73 -5.27 16.38 0.70
N PHE A 74 -5.66 16.50 -0.57
CA PHE A 74 -5.16 15.63 -1.64
C PHE A 74 -3.65 15.74 -1.80
N ARG A 75 -3.08 16.95 -1.68
CA ARG A 75 -1.63 17.17 -1.76
C ARG A 75 -0.90 16.37 -0.69
N GLU A 76 -1.34 16.50 0.56
CA GLU A 76 -0.74 15.82 1.71
C GLU A 76 -0.83 14.30 1.56
N ARG A 77 -1.95 13.79 0.99
CA ARG A 77 -2.14 12.37 0.68
C ARG A 77 -1.23 11.92 -0.46
N ALA A 78 -1.11 12.69 -1.53
CA ALA A 78 -0.19 12.38 -2.62
C ALA A 78 1.26 12.34 -2.13
N TYR A 79 1.61 13.18 -1.14
CA TYR A 79 2.96 13.25 -0.59
C TYR A 79 3.24 12.16 0.46
N SER A 80 2.21 11.46 0.97
CA SER A 80 2.41 10.30 1.84
C SER A 80 2.83 9.04 1.08
N PHE A 81 2.85 9.11 -0.25
CA PHE A 81 3.34 8.09 -1.16
C PHE A 81 4.61 7.39 -0.65
N ARG A 82 4.64 6.07 -0.74
CA ARG A 82 5.83 5.25 -0.51
C ARG A 82 6.02 4.32 -1.70
N ILE A 83 7.26 4.28 -2.17
CA ILE A 83 7.71 3.39 -3.24
C ILE A 83 8.28 2.10 -2.65
N GLU A 84 8.88 2.22 -1.47
CA GLU A 84 9.52 1.11 -0.80
C GLU A 84 8.47 0.13 -0.29
N PRO A 85 8.74 -1.17 -0.41
CA PRO A 85 7.83 -2.19 0.11
C PRO A 85 7.78 -2.15 1.64
N PRO A 86 6.72 -2.72 2.26
CA PRO A 86 6.67 -2.89 3.70
C PRO A 86 7.86 -3.71 4.22
N PRO A 87 8.31 -3.51 5.47
CA PRO A 87 9.33 -4.36 6.08
C PRO A 87 8.93 -5.84 6.00
N ASN A 88 9.92 -6.71 5.81
CA ASN A 88 9.77 -8.18 5.80
C ASN A 88 8.82 -8.78 4.75
N TRP A 89 8.31 -8.00 3.80
CA TRP A 89 7.34 -8.46 2.80
C TRP A 89 7.79 -9.71 2.01
N GLN A 90 9.10 -9.90 1.82
CA GLN A 90 9.66 -11.07 1.12
C GLN A 90 9.41 -12.38 1.88
N GLY A 91 9.50 -12.33 3.21
CA GLY A 91 9.26 -13.48 4.09
C GLY A 91 7.78 -13.79 4.29
N CYS A 92 6.88 -12.88 3.91
CA CYS A 92 5.44 -13.09 4.01
C CYS A 92 4.94 -14.13 2.99
N PRO A 93 3.83 -14.84 3.29
CA PRO A 93 3.22 -15.75 2.34
C PRO A 93 2.60 -14.99 1.15
N LEU A 94 2.47 -15.68 0.01
CA LEU A 94 1.62 -15.22 -1.09
C LEU A 94 0.18 -15.62 -0.77
N LEU A 95 -0.76 -14.69 -0.89
CA LEU A 95 -2.18 -14.97 -0.66
C LEU A 95 -2.77 -15.55 -1.95
N THR A 96 -2.65 -16.87 -2.11
CA THR A 96 -3.31 -17.66 -3.17
C THR A 96 -4.53 -18.36 -2.60
N ASP A 97 -5.57 -18.55 -3.42
CA ASP A 97 -6.79 -19.26 -3.03
C ASP A 97 -6.48 -20.70 -2.53
N ASP A 98 -5.45 -21.32 -3.11
CA ASP A 98 -4.96 -22.66 -2.75
C ASP A 98 -4.39 -22.77 -1.31
N PHE A 99 -4.21 -21.64 -0.62
CA PHE A 99 -3.71 -21.54 0.75
C PHE A 99 -4.53 -20.52 1.54
N ALA A 100 -5.81 -20.78 1.73
CA ALA A 100 -6.61 -20.10 2.73
C ALA A 100 -6.72 -20.89 4.05
N PRO A 101 -5.64 -21.14 4.84
CA PRO A 101 -5.85 -21.25 6.27
C PRO A 101 -6.09 -19.82 6.76
N MET A 102 -7.34 -19.37 6.67
CA MET A 102 -7.79 -18.12 7.32
C MET A 102 -7.45 -18.10 8.83
N GLU A 103 -7.08 -19.25 9.37
CA GLU A 103 -6.66 -19.49 10.75
C GLU A 103 -5.20 -19.08 11.04
N GLY A 104 -4.28 -19.09 10.08
CA GLY A 104 -2.85 -18.86 10.35
C GLY A 104 -2.45 -17.39 10.55
N LEU A 105 -3.15 -16.46 9.89
CA LEU A 105 -2.86 -15.03 9.96
C LEU A 105 -3.55 -14.31 11.14
N LEU A 106 -4.50 -14.98 11.80
CA LEU A 106 -5.31 -14.43 12.89
C LEU A 106 -5.03 -15.08 14.26
N ARG A 107 -4.31 -16.22 14.32
CA ARG A 107 -4.23 -17.09 15.51
C ARG A 107 -2.88 -17.12 16.23
N THR A 108 -2.15 -16.02 16.26
CA THR A 108 -1.14 -15.77 17.31
C THR A 108 -1.60 -14.64 18.23
N GLY A 109 -2.78 -14.86 18.79
CA GLY A 109 -3.36 -14.12 19.90
C GLY A 109 -3.69 -15.09 21.02
N SER A 110 -2.69 -15.79 21.55
CA SER A 110 -2.73 -16.46 22.86
C SER A 110 -1.31 -16.94 23.21
N GLN A 111 -0.53 -16.05 23.83
CA GLN A 111 0.03 -16.20 25.18
C GLN A 111 0.91 -14.98 25.48
#